data_AF-A0A8H6LAI7-F1
#
_entry.id   AF-A0A8H6LAI7-F1
#
_cell.length_a   1.000
_cell.length_b   1.000
_cell.length_c   1.000
_cell.angle_alpha   90.00
_cell.angle_beta   90.00
_cell.angle_gamma   90.00
#
_symmetry.space_group_name_H-M   'P 1'
#
loop_
_entity.id
_entity.type
_entity.pdbx_description
1 polymer ?
#
loop_
_entity_poly.entity_id
_entity_poly.type
_entity_poly.pdbx_seq_one_letter_code
_entity_poly.pdbx_strand_id
1 'polypeptide(L)'
;MAHRNGHSDRPARSHPSKGLVGFVIVCALLSLIWFNAGSEGQLRKTYSSLSNEAEKPASFSTTASAGSEQQTVDAQLHNVTSPSMNVSLPAPFPTLSPPDNEEYMAICMAVKNQSRDLPEFFTHYYFHHGIRRFYIFDDGTEPPLSSVTYPIPSSAITWVYFQPHLHSDQLDDRKGIQEQYYSGCVTMFGDRHTWMGFLDADEFLEMTGGETLSGFLHEWARNNTVGAVGVNWLVHSSAGLLTRPAEGPRKAFNRCIVDDPNNDNLKVKTFVRTALFDTMWNCHCVAVLKNGAIQVGEHGDVIDKSCDRKPITRDRWGLHHYGTKSREEFLEKQARGKIRGGKSTEHWWNKIENAEQRDCLELTKYVP
;
A
#
# COMPACT_ATOMS: atom_id res chain seq x y z
N MET A 1 59.48 63.63 33.99
CA MET A 1 60.07 62.62 33.09
C MET A 1 59.27 62.71 31.78
N ALA A 2 59.73 63.48 30.78
CA ALA A 2 60.60 63.05 29.67
C ALA A 2 59.94 61.93 28.82
N HIS A 3 59.92 61.88 27.48
CA HIS A 3 60.19 62.79 26.36
C HIS A 3 59.83 61.99 25.08
N ARG A 4 59.28 62.65 24.04
CA ARG A 4 59.59 62.52 22.59
C ARG A 4 59.62 61.18 21.81
N ASN A 5 58.91 61.23 20.67
CA ASN A 5 59.33 61.03 19.25
C ASN A 5 59.66 59.65 18.63
N GLY A 6 59.13 59.48 17.41
CA GLY A 6 59.91 59.17 16.19
C GLY A 6 59.67 57.78 15.57
N HIS A 7 58.99 57.65 14.41
CA HIS A 7 59.45 57.79 13.01
C HIS A 7 60.10 56.55 12.35
N SER A 8 59.93 56.51 11.02
CA SER A 8 60.57 55.68 9.97
C SER A 8 59.84 54.39 9.55
N ASP A 9 59.82 53.96 8.29
CA ASP A 9 60.06 54.60 6.98
C ASP A 9 59.57 53.62 5.89
N ARG A 10 59.10 54.18 4.76
CA ARG A 10 58.91 53.52 3.44
C ARG A 10 60.29 53.20 2.82
N PRO A 11 60.48 52.31 1.80
CA PRO A 11 59.87 52.50 0.47
C PRO A 11 59.67 51.27 -0.45
N ALA A 12 59.04 51.56 -1.59
CA ALA A 12 58.76 50.69 -2.72
C ALA A 12 59.94 50.51 -3.70
N ARG A 13 59.88 49.44 -4.51
CA ARG A 13 60.44 49.18 -5.85
C ARG A 13 60.17 47.69 -6.17
N SER A 14 60.03 47.13 -7.38
CA SER A 14 59.81 47.51 -8.78
C SER A 14 59.77 46.17 -9.57
N HIS A 15 58.89 46.01 -10.56
CA HIS A 15 58.77 44.87 -11.52
C HIS A 15 60.09 44.54 -12.29
N PRO A 16 60.33 43.34 -12.93
CA PRO A 16 59.45 42.74 -13.98
C PRO A 16 59.51 41.20 -14.33
N SER A 17 58.42 40.75 -14.99
CA SER A 17 58.31 39.84 -16.19
C SER A 17 58.58 38.31 -16.21
N LYS A 18 57.70 37.63 -17.00
CA LYS A 18 57.75 36.29 -17.67
C LYS A 18 57.48 35.08 -16.75
N GLY A 19 56.65 34.06 -17.05
CA GLY A 19 55.88 33.59 -18.21
C GLY A 19 55.92 32.04 -18.24
N LEU A 20 54.78 31.33 -18.17
CA LEU A 20 54.52 29.91 -18.56
C LEU A 20 53.09 29.54 -18.07
N VAL A 21 52.05 29.42 -18.90
CA VAL A 21 51.59 28.25 -19.71
C VAL A 21 51.36 26.95 -18.92
N GLY A 22 50.09 26.51 -18.89
CA GLY A 22 49.70 25.08 -18.91
C GLY A 22 48.96 24.52 -17.69
N PHE A 23 47.63 24.33 -17.79
CA PHE A 23 46.97 23.01 -17.98
C PHE A 23 45.46 23.14 -17.75
N VAL A 24 44.71 23.08 -18.85
CA VAL A 24 43.28 22.75 -18.86
C VAL A 24 43.20 21.31 -19.37
N ILE A 25 42.64 20.40 -18.58
CA ILE A 25 42.34 19.04 -19.04
C ILE A 25 40.98 19.09 -19.75
N VAL A 26 41.02 19.06 -21.07
CA VAL A 26 39.91 18.62 -21.93
C VAL A 26 40.32 17.24 -22.45
N CYS A 27 39.60 16.19 -22.07
CA CYS A 27 39.73 14.89 -22.74
C CYS A 27 38.77 14.83 -23.92
N ALA A 28 39.36 14.62 -25.09
CA ALA A 28 38.74 14.53 -26.40
C ALA A 28 38.00 13.21 -26.61
N LEU A 29 36.93 13.26 -27.40
CA LEU A 29 36.36 12.12 -28.13
C LEU A 29 36.63 12.33 -29.63
N LEU A 30 37.41 11.41 -30.19
CA LEU A 30 37.55 11.05 -31.61
C LEU A 30 37.39 9.51 -31.62
N SER A 31 36.81 8.79 -32.57
CA SER A 31 36.06 9.03 -33.80
C SER A 31 35.64 7.64 -34.33
N LEU A 32 34.78 7.64 -35.36
CA LEU A 32 34.63 6.62 -36.42
C LEU A 32 33.66 5.44 -36.21
N ILE A 33 32.42 5.66 -36.69
CA ILE A 33 31.80 5.04 -37.88
C ILE A 33 32.44 3.74 -38.39
N TRP A 34 31.64 2.66 -38.46
CA TRP A 34 31.66 1.69 -39.57
C TRP A 34 30.22 1.25 -39.91
N PHE A 35 29.94 1.16 -41.20
CA PHE A 35 28.68 0.76 -41.81
C PHE A 35 28.89 -0.58 -42.54
N ASN A 36 27.83 -1.39 -42.57
CA ASN A 36 27.38 -2.28 -43.64
C ASN A 36 27.50 -3.82 -43.53
N ALA A 37 26.32 -4.42 -43.82
CA ALA A 37 26.00 -5.64 -44.56
C ALA A 37 26.14 -7.04 -43.91
N GLY A 38 25.06 -7.84 -44.01
CA GLY A 38 25.17 -9.28 -44.26
C GLY A 38 24.10 -10.23 -43.68
N SER A 39 23.21 -10.69 -44.58
CA SER A 39 22.58 -12.02 -44.67
C SER A 39 21.52 -12.52 -43.67
N GLU A 40 20.29 -12.63 -44.19
CA GLU A 40 19.45 -13.84 -44.35
C GLU A 40 19.60 -15.04 -43.38
N GLY A 41 18.46 -15.51 -42.85
CA GLY A 41 18.40 -16.76 -42.09
C GLY A 41 17.00 -17.21 -41.63
N GLN A 42 16.14 -17.52 -42.60
CA GLN A 42 15.11 -18.58 -42.60
C GLN A 42 13.96 -18.66 -41.55
N LEU A 43 12.77 -18.64 -42.15
CA LEU A 43 11.44 -19.03 -41.71
C LEU A 43 11.26 -20.53 -41.36
N ARG A 44 10.21 -20.77 -40.55
CA ARG A 44 9.31 -21.95 -40.47
C ARG A 44 9.81 -23.22 -39.76
N LYS A 45 9.04 -23.62 -38.72
CA LYS A 45 8.44 -24.97 -38.54
C LYS A 45 7.31 -24.88 -37.51
N THR A 46 6.06 -24.82 -37.99
CA THR A 46 5.07 -25.92 -38.08
C THR A 46 4.15 -26.01 -36.86
N TYR A 47 2.94 -25.45 -37.04
CA TYR A 47 1.72 -25.84 -36.33
C TYR A 47 1.28 -27.23 -36.84
N SER A 48 0.90 -28.12 -35.92
CA SER A 48 0.14 -29.33 -36.21
C SER A 48 -1.05 -29.39 -35.28
N SER A 49 -2.21 -29.15 -35.87
CA SER A 49 -3.56 -29.44 -35.40
C SER A 49 -3.75 -30.92 -35.06
N LEU A 50 -4.45 -31.21 -33.96
CA LEU A 50 -5.37 -32.35 -33.90
C LEU A 50 -6.62 -31.94 -33.11
N SER A 51 -7.73 -31.95 -33.83
CA SER A 51 -9.10 -31.82 -33.37
C SER A 51 -9.84 -33.13 -33.64
N ASN A 52 -10.92 -33.34 -32.88
CA ASN A 52 -11.97 -34.36 -32.99
C ASN A 52 -11.61 -35.68 -32.26
N GLU A 53 -12.52 -36.33 -31.53
CA GLU A 53 -13.94 -36.51 -31.78
C GLU A 53 -14.81 -36.47 -30.51
N ALA A 54 -16.10 -36.21 -30.76
CA ALA A 54 -17.21 -36.22 -29.83
C ALA A 54 -17.86 -37.61 -29.76
N GLU A 55 -18.40 -37.99 -28.61
CA GLU A 55 -19.50 -38.96 -28.50
C GLU A 55 -20.43 -38.61 -27.31
N LYS A 56 -21.74 -38.72 -27.56
CA LYS A 56 -22.93 -38.60 -26.69
C LYS A 56 -23.87 -39.74 -27.15
N PRO A 57 -25.02 -40.04 -26.51
CA PRO A 57 -25.40 -40.08 -25.09
C PRO A 57 -26.23 -41.35 -24.70
N ALA A 58 -26.58 -41.54 -23.43
CA ALA A 58 -27.69 -42.38 -22.93
C ALA A 58 -28.03 -41.91 -21.49
N SER A 59 -29.20 -41.40 -21.09
CA SER A 59 -30.63 -41.80 -21.09
C SER A 59 -31.12 -42.25 -19.70
N PHE A 60 -32.27 -41.70 -19.27
CA PHE A 60 -33.14 -42.06 -18.13
C PHE A 60 -32.64 -41.74 -16.70
N SER A 61 -33.43 -41.25 -15.73
CA SER A 61 -34.88 -41.31 -15.50
C SER A 61 -35.35 -40.14 -14.61
N THR A 62 -36.53 -39.60 -14.90
CA THR A 62 -37.33 -38.68 -14.08
C THR A 62 -38.07 -39.41 -12.94
N THR A 63 -38.19 -38.78 -11.77
CA THR A 63 -39.41 -38.85 -10.93
C THR A 63 -39.67 -37.49 -10.28
N ALA A 64 -40.92 -37.07 -10.38
CA ALA A 64 -41.49 -35.89 -9.75
C ALA A 64 -42.16 -36.28 -8.44
N SER A 65 -42.23 -35.35 -7.48
CA SER A 65 -43.32 -35.31 -6.51
C SER A 65 -43.50 -33.88 -6.00
N ALA A 66 -44.64 -33.29 -6.36
CA ALA A 66 -45.19 -32.11 -5.75
C ALA A 66 -45.81 -32.45 -4.39
N GLY A 67 -45.87 -31.47 -3.49
CA GLY A 67 -46.52 -31.57 -2.20
C GLY A 67 -46.72 -30.18 -1.61
N SER A 68 -47.82 -29.55 -2.01
CA SER A 68 -48.38 -28.33 -1.44
C SER A 68 -48.90 -28.60 -0.03
N GLU A 69 -48.65 -27.72 0.93
CA GLU A 69 -49.60 -27.49 2.02
C GLU A 69 -49.47 -26.06 2.55
N GLN A 70 -50.57 -25.34 2.38
CA GLN A 70 -50.79 -23.95 2.74
C GLN A 70 -51.71 -24.02 3.95
N GLN A 71 -51.22 -23.63 5.12
CA GLN A 71 -52.06 -23.57 6.32
C GLN A 71 -51.93 -22.20 6.98
N THR A 72 -52.99 -21.41 6.78
CA THR A 72 -53.33 -20.21 7.54
C THR A 72 -53.67 -20.58 8.97
N VAL A 73 -53.08 -19.88 9.94
CA VAL A 73 -53.64 -19.82 11.30
C VAL A 73 -53.41 -18.42 11.88
N ASP A 74 -54.54 -17.83 12.25
CA ASP A 74 -54.71 -16.51 12.83
C ASP A 74 -54.12 -16.38 14.25
N ALA A 75 -53.97 -15.11 14.61
CA ALA A 75 -53.42 -14.57 15.84
C ALA A 75 -53.98 -15.16 17.15
N GLN A 76 -53.09 -15.39 18.11
CA GLN A 76 -53.40 -15.22 19.53
C GLN A 76 -52.16 -14.73 20.31
N LEU A 77 -52.31 -13.53 20.85
CA LEU A 77 -51.34 -12.79 21.64
C LEU A 77 -51.29 -13.38 23.06
N HIS A 78 -50.18 -13.98 23.46
CA HIS A 78 -49.93 -14.34 24.86
C HIS A 78 -48.69 -13.61 25.39
N ASN A 79 -48.95 -12.71 26.34
CA ASN A 79 -47.98 -12.00 27.16
C ASN A 79 -47.09 -13.00 27.92
N VAL A 80 -45.80 -13.00 27.61
CA VAL A 80 -44.76 -13.58 28.48
C VAL A 80 -43.88 -12.43 28.97
N THR A 81 -44.09 -12.04 30.23
CA THR A 81 -43.21 -11.14 30.98
C THR A 81 -41.89 -11.85 31.28
N SER A 82 -40.81 -11.38 30.65
CA SER A 82 -39.43 -11.82 30.93
C SER A 82 -38.77 -10.90 31.96
N PRO A 83 -37.97 -11.41 32.91
CA PRO A 83 -37.35 -10.62 33.97
C PRO A 83 -36.21 -9.76 33.42
N SER A 84 -36.15 -8.50 33.85
CA SER A 84 -35.12 -7.53 33.48
C SER A 84 -33.75 -7.92 34.07
N MET A 85 -32.89 -8.52 33.25
CA MET A 85 -31.46 -8.52 33.49
C MET A 85 -30.87 -7.21 32.96
N ASN A 86 -30.42 -6.34 33.87
CA ASN A 86 -29.59 -5.19 33.52
C ASN A 86 -28.22 -5.70 33.06
N VAL A 87 -28.14 -6.04 31.78
CA VAL A 87 -26.86 -6.19 31.07
C VAL A 87 -26.46 -4.79 30.64
N SER A 88 -25.40 -4.25 31.26
CA SER A 88 -24.74 -3.05 30.76
C SER A 88 -24.32 -3.30 29.32
N LEU A 89 -24.96 -2.60 28.37
CA LEU A 89 -24.61 -2.68 26.97
C LEU A 89 -23.14 -2.26 26.79
N PRO A 90 -22.33 -3.02 26.03
CA PRO A 90 -20.99 -2.56 25.65
C PRO A 90 -21.10 -1.26 24.83
N ALA A 91 -20.05 -0.45 24.90
CA ALA A 91 -19.93 0.82 24.17
C ALA A 91 -20.37 0.69 22.70
N PRO A 92 -20.94 1.75 22.10
CA PRO A 92 -21.43 1.71 20.73
C PRO A 92 -20.33 1.22 19.78
N PHE A 93 -20.69 0.27 18.91
CA PHE A 93 -19.88 -0.20 17.80
C PHE A 93 -19.21 0.99 17.09
N PRO A 94 -17.97 0.85 16.57
CA PRO A 94 -17.39 1.90 15.74
C PRO A 94 -18.40 2.28 14.67
N THR A 95 -18.86 3.53 14.74
CA THR A 95 -19.90 4.07 13.86
C THR A 95 -19.40 3.91 12.43
N LEU A 96 -20.16 3.20 11.59
CA LEU A 96 -19.88 3.11 10.15
C LEU A 96 -19.63 4.52 9.63
N SER A 97 -18.47 4.76 9.00
CA SER A 97 -18.23 6.04 8.34
C SER A 97 -19.28 6.23 7.25
N PRO A 98 -19.89 7.43 7.13
CA PRO A 98 -20.80 7.69 6.03
C PRO A 98 -20.08 7.41 4.70
N PRO A 99 -20.76 6.78 3.72
CA PRO A 99 -20.17 6.46 2.43
C PRO A 99 -19.60 7.73 1.77
N ASP A 100 -18.40 7.62 1.21
CA ASP A 100 -17.87 8.61 0.28
C ASP A 100 -18.63 8.51 -1.04
N ASN A 101 -19.80 9.15 -1.10
CA ASN A 101 -20.71 9.08 -2.25
C ASN A 101 -20.16 9.75 -3.50
N GLU A 102 -19.09 10.54 -3.39
CA GLU A 102 -18.45 11.21 -4.52
C GLU A 102 -17.25 10.43 -5.06
N GLU A 103 -16.90 9.29 -4.44
CA GLU A 103 -15.63 8.62 -4.68
C GLU A 103 -14.45 9.62 -4.59
N TYR A 104 -14.53 10.55 -3.64
CA TYR A 104 -13.49 11.54 -3.36
C TYR A 104 -12.12 10.90 -3.14
N MET A 105 -12.10 9.71 -2.55
CA MET A 105 -10.91 8.89 -2.30
C MET A 105 -11.04 7.46 -2.80
N ALA A 106 -9.93 6.93 -3.31
CA ALA A 106 -9.78 5.54 -3.71
C ALA A 106 -8.56 4.89 -3.05
N ILE A 107 -8.53 3.56 -3.04
CA ILE A 107 -7.34 2.79 -2.66
C ILE A 107 -6.77 2.08 -3.87
N CYS A 108 -5.46 2.16 -4.01
CA CYS A 108 -4.68 1.36 -4.94
C CYS A 108 -3.82 0.35 -4.20
N MET A 109 -3.84 -0.90 -4.65
CA MET A 109 -3.11 -2.00 -4.04
C MET A 109 -2.42 -2.85 -5.10
N ALA A 110 -1.16 -3.20 -4.83
CA ALA A 110 -0.46 -4.26 -5.54
C ALA A 110 -0.53 -5.55 -4.71
N VAL A 111 -0.97 -6.65 -5.31
CA VAL A 111 -1.25 -7.89 -4.59
C VAL A 111 -0.93 -9.13 -5.43
N LYS A 112 -0.56 -10.23 -4.78
CA LYS A 112 -0.31 -11.54 -5.40
C LYS A 112 -0.74 -12.64 -4.43
N ASN A 113 -1.43 -13.68 -4.86
CA ASN A 113 -1.73 -14.88 -4.06
C ASN A 113 -2.24 -14.59 -2.63
N GLN A 114 -3.13 -13.60 -2.48
CA GLN A 114 -3.64 -13.15 -1.18
C GLN A 114 -5.17 -13.13 -1.12
N SER A 115 -5.83 -14.04 -1.85
CA SER A 115 -7.30 -14.20 -1.85
C SER A 115 -7.89 -14.39 -0.45
N ARG A 116 -7.13 -14.97 0.50
CA ARG A 116 -7.54 -15.17 1.90
C ARG A 116 -7.43 -13.89 2.76
N ASP A 117 -6.61 -12.93 2.35
CA ASP A 117 -6.40 -11.68 3.11
C ASP A 117 -7.37 -10.57 2.67
N LEU A 118 -7.73 -10.55 1.38
CA LEU A 118 -8.54 -9.49 0.78
C LEU A 118 -9.97 -9.32 1.34
N PRO A 119 -10.70 -10.38 1.78
CA PRO A 119 -12.04 -10.19 2.34
C PRO A 119 -12.08 -9.20 3.50
N GLU A 120 -11.21 -9.37 4.50
CA GLU A 120 -11.17 -8.49 5.67
C GLU A 120 -10.64 -7.09 5.31
N PHE A 121 -9.70 -7.00 4.35
CA PHE A 121 -9.25 -5.71 3.82
C PHE A 121 -10.43 -4.92 3.22
N PHE A 122 -11.18 -5.54 2.31
CA PHE A 122 -12.31 -4.90 1.66
C PHE A 122 -13.41 -4.54 2.65
N THR A 123 -13.77 -5.44 3.57
CA THR A 123 -14.74 -5.13 4.63
C THR A 123 -14.28 -3.91 5.42
N HIS A 124 -13.01 -3.89 5.82
CA HIS A 124 -12.48 -2.83 6.66
C HIS A 124 -12.55 -1.46 6.00
N TYR A 125 -12.03 -1.32 4.78
CA TYR A 125 -12.00 -0.02 4.11
C TYR A 125 -13.36 0.40 3.54
N TYR A 126 -14.18 -0.55 3.09
CA TYR A 126 -15.50 -0.23 2.54
C TYR A 126 -16.49 0.14 3.65
N PHE A 127 -16.67 -0.69 4.67
CA PHE A 127 -17.70 -0.45 5.69
C PHE A 127 -17.25 0.50 6.80
N HIS A 128 -15.99 0.42 7.26
CA HIS A 128 -15.55 1.23 8.41
C HIS A 128 -14.98 2.58 8.00
N HIS A 129 -14.29 2.68 6.85
CA HIS A 129 -13.69 3.93 6.38
C HIS A 129 -14.43 4.61 5.23
N GLY A 130 -15.48 3.98 4.69
CA GLY A 130 -16.32 4.59 3.67
C GLY A 130 -15.70 4.64 2.26
N ILE A 131 -14.60 3.92 2.00
CA ILE A 131 -13.98 3.86 0.66
C ILE A 131 -14.92 3.15 -0.31
N ARG A 132 -15.18 3.75 -1.48
CA ARG A 132 -16.11 3.19 -2.49
C ARG A 132 -15.42 2.69 -3.75
N ARG A 133 -14.12 2.95 -3.91
CA ARG A 133 -13.37 2.58 -5.10
C ARG A 133 -12.02 1.95 -4.75
N PHE A 134 -11.78 0.77 -5.31
CA PHE A 134 -10.53 0.02 -5.19
C PHE A 134 -9.96 -0.29 -6.56
N TYR A 135 -8.65 -0.09 -6.72
CA TYR A 135 -7.88 -0.45 -7.91
C TYR A 135 -6.85 -1.50 -7.51
N ILE A 136 -7.07 -2.73 -7.95
CA ILE A 136 -6.29 -3.88 -7.50
C ILE A 136 -5.43 -4.37 -8.65
N PHE A 137 -4.12 -4.22 -8.47
CA PHE A 137 -3.08 -4.65 -9.38
C PHE A 137 -2.67 -6.07 -8.97
N ASP A 138 -3.23 -7.06 -9.65
CA ASP A 138 -2.96 -8.47 -9.43
C ASP A 138 -1.72 -8.91 -10.21
N ASP A 139 -0.64 -9.17 -9.47
CA ASP A 139 0.68 -9.56 -9.97
C ASP A 139 0.75 -11.08 -10.28
N GLY A 140 -0.13 -11.53 -11.16
CA GLY A 140 -0.10 -12.89 -11.69
C GLY A 140 -0.56 -13.95 -10.70
N THR A 141 -1.58 -13.66 -9.90
CA THR A 141 -2.24 -14.70 -9.09
C THR A 141 -2.91 -15.73 -10.00
N GLU A 142 -2.76 -17.02 -9.68
CA GLU A 142 -3.43 -18.12 -10.38
C GLU A 142 -4.29 -18.95 -9.41
N PRO A 143 -5.61 -19.07 -9.65
CA PRO A 143 -6.42 -18.31 -10.62
C PRO A 143 -6.49 -16.81 -10.27
N PRO A 144 -6.78 -15.91 -11.23
CA PRO A 144 -6.82 -14.47 -10.98
C PRO A 144 -7.72 -14.10 -9.81
N LEU A 145 -7.32 -13.11 -9.01
CA LEU A 145 -8.08 -12.69 -7.83
C LEU A 145 -9.48 -12.20 -8.17
N SER A 146 -9.69 -11.73 -9.40
CA SER A 146 -11.01 -11.34 -9.94
C SER A 146 -11.99 -12.50 -10.09
N SER A 147 -11.53 -13.75 -10.04
CA SER A 147 -12.39 -14.94 -10.08
C SER A 147 -13.04 -15.27 -8.73
N VAL A 148 -12.60 -14.63 -7.65
CA VAL A 148 -13.11 -14.81 -6.28
C VAL A 148 -14.22 -13.80 -5.99
N THR A 149 -15.23 -14.22 -5.23
CA THR A 149 -16.27 -13.30 -4.72
C THR A 149 -15.83 -12.69 -3.39
N TYR A 150 -15.95 -11.38 -3.26
CA TYR A 150 -15.56 -10.61 -2.07
C TYR A 150 -16.78 -10.01 -1.35
N PRO A 151 -16.66 -9.64 -0.06
CA PRO A 151 -17.79 -9.18 0.76
C PRO A 151 -18.26 -7.73 0.47
N ILE A 152 -17.91 -7.19 -0.70
CA ILE A 152 -18.30 -5.84 -1.15
C ILE A 152 -18.82 -5.92 -2.60
N PRO A 153 -19.59 -4.93 -3.07
CA PRO A 153 -20.06 -4.93 -4.46
C PRO A 153 -18.90 -5.04 -5.45
N SER A 154 -18.99 -5.95 -6.42
CA SER A 154 -17.97 -6.12 -7.46
C SER A 154 -17.72 -4.82 -8.24
N SER A 155 -18.75 -3.98 -8.38
CA SER A 155 -18.65 -2.65 -9.00
C SER A 155 -17.76 -1.67 -8.24
N ALA A 156 -17.38 -1.95 -6.99
CA ALA A 156 -16.42 -1.13 -6.23
C ALA A 156 -14.96 -1.49 -6.55
N ILE A 157 -14.71 -2.65 -7.16
CA ILE A 157 -13.35 -3.17 -7.40
C ILE A 157 -13.05 -3.17 -8.90
N THR A 158 -12.00 -2.47 -9.29
CA THR A 158 -11.41 -2.56 -10.62
C THR A 158 -10.15 -3.41 -10.56
N TRP A 159 -10.11 -4.48 -11.35
CA TRP A 159 -8.96 -5.39 -11.43
C TRP A 159 -8.06 -5.01 -12.60
N VAL A 160 -6.76 -4.92 -12.34
CA VAL A 160 -5.71 -4.79 -13.35
C VAL A 160 -4.79 -5.99 -13.19
N TYR A 161 -4.87 -6.93 -14.13
CA TYR A 161 -4.12 -8.18 -14.07
C TYR A 161 -2.83 -8.08 -14.89
N PHE A 162 -1.70 -8.45 -14.28
CA PHE A 162 -0.41 -8.53 -14.96
C PHE A 162 0.09 -9.97 -14.98
N GLN A 163 0.59 -10.42 -16.12
CA GLN A 163 1.23 -11.72 -16.22
C GLN A 163 2.73 -11.61 -15.93
N PRO A 164 3.31 -12.52 -15.13
CA PRO A 164 4.72 -12.47 -14.73
C PRO A 164 5.72 -12.37 -15.88
N HIS A 165 5.43 -13.00 -17.01
CA HIS A 165 6.29 -13.01 -18.18
C HIS A 165 6.22 -11.73 -19.03
N LEU A 166 5.26 -10.84 -18.77
CA LEU A 166 5.12 -9.56 -19.47
C LEU A 166 5.84 -8.42 -18.75
N HIS A 167 6.41 -8.69 -17.56
CA HIS A 167 7.11 -7.68 -16.77
C HIS A 167 8.39 -7.15 -17.44
N SER A 168 9.15 -7.98 -18.15
CA SER A 168 10.41 -7.55 -18.78
C SER A 168 10.23 -6.54 -19.90
N ASP A 169 9.07 -6.56 -20.56
CA ASP A 169 8.85 -5.78 -21.78
C ASP A 169 8.11 -4.46 -21.50
N GLN A 170 7.51 -4.32 -20.31
CA GLN A 170 6.61 -3.21 -19.97
C GLN A 170 7.09 -2.36 -18.79
N LEU A 171 8.17 -2.76 -18.10
CA LEU A 171 8.59 -2.12 -16.85
C LEU A 171 9.93 -1.39 -16.99
N ASP A 172 10.06 -0.26 -16.30
CA ASP A 172 11.34 0.41 -16.10
C ASP A 172 12.18 -0.38 -15.10
N ASP A 173 13.22 -1.07 -15.58
CA ASP A 173 14.14 -1.88 -14.77
C ASP A 173 14.78 -1.13 -13.58
N ARG A 174 14.75 0.22 -13.60
CA ARG A 174 15.29 1.07 -12.53
C ARG A 174 14.29 1.29 -11.40
N LYS A 175 13.01 0.95 -11.58
CA LYS A 175 11.94 1.11 -10.58
C LYS A 175 11.39 -0.24 -10.18
N GLY A 176 11.15 -0.43 -8.89
CA GLY A 176 10.45 -1.62 -8.42
C GLY A 176 9.04 -1.70 -9.05
N ILE A 177 8.62 -2.90 -9.39
CA ILE A 177 7.33 -3.14 -10.05
C ILE A 177 6.14 -2.62 -9.23
N GLN A 178 6.23 -2.65 -7.89
CA GLN A 178 5.20 -2.10 -7.02
C GLN A 178 5.03 -0.59 -7.20
N GLU A 179 6.14 0.16 -7.29
CA GLU A 179 6.12 1.60 -7.55
C GLU A 179 5.55 1.92 -8.94
N GLN A 180 5.78 1.04 -9.91
CA GLN A 180 5.22 1.17 -11.25
C GLN A 180 3.70 0.92 -11.26
N TYR A 181 3.21 -0.06 -10.50
CA TYR A 181 1.77 -0.26 -10.31
C TYR A 181 1.10 0.96 -9.68
N TYR A 182 1.66 1.49 -8.60
CA TYR A 182 1.11 2.68 -7.95
C TYR A 182 1.14 3.91 -8.86
N SER A 183 2.21 4.11 -9.62
CA SER A 183 2.27 5.21 -10.60
C SER A 183 1.28 5.01 -11.75
N GLY A 184 1.16 3.79 -12.28
CA GLY A 184 0.20 3.45 -13.32
C GLY A 184 -1.26 3.60 -12.86
N CYS A 185 -1.52 3.32 -11.59
CA CYS A 185 -2.82 3.50 -10.95
C CYS A 185 -3.29 4.96 -11.00
N VAL A 186 -2.42 5.90 -10.62
CA VAL A 186 -2.74 7.34 -10.73
C VAL A 186 -2.88 7.76 -12.19
N THR A 187 -2.03 7.25 -13.08
CA THR A 187 -2.12 7.55 -14.52
C THR A 187 -3.47 7.11 -15.13
N MET A 188 -3.99 5.93 -14.74
CA MET A 188 -5.23 5.37 -15.32
C MET A 188 -6.51 5.86 -14.64
N PHE A 189 -6.43 6.18 -13.35
CA PHE A 189 -7.61 6.37 -12.49
C PHE A 189 -7.57 7.65 -11.65
N GLY A 190 -6.46 8.37 -11.63
CA GLY A 190 -6.27 9.52 -10.75
C GLY A 190 -7.17 10.71 -11.07
N ASP A 191 -7.64 10.85 -12.30
CA ASP A 191 -8.56 11.90 -12.73
C ASP A 191 -9.98 11.78 -12.15
N ARG A 192 -10.31 10.61 -11.57
CA ARG A 192 -11.62 10.33 -10.97
C ARG A 192 -11.70 10.62 -9.48
N HIS A 193 -10.57 10.87 -8.83
CA HIS A 193 -10.48 10.96 -7.37
C HIS A 193 -9.63 12.16 -6.98
N THR A 194 -9.93 12.78 -5.83
CA THR A 194 -9.03 13.78 -5.27
C THR A 194 -7.86 13.10 -4.57
N TRP A 195 -8.14 12.07 -3.78
CA TRP A 195 -7.13 11.32 -3.03
C TRP A 195 -7.02 9.86 -3.49
N MET A 196 -5.80 9.34 -3.45
CA MET A 196 -5.53 7.92 -3.64
C MET A 196 -4.57 7.42 -2.57
N GLY A 197 -5.00 6.41 -1.80
CA GLY A 197 -4.18 5.71 -0.83
C GLY A 197 -3.43 4.55 -1.46
N PHE A 198 -2.16 4.36 -1.10
CA PHE A 198 -1.37 3.21 -1.52
C PHE A 198 -1.09 2.31 -0.34
N LEU A 199 -1.77 1.17 -0.29
CA LEU A 199 -1.78 0.28 0.87
C LEU A 199 -1.57 -1.17 0.44
N ASP A 200 -0.88 -1.93 1.28
CA ASP A 200 -0.65 -3.36 1.10
C ASP A 200 -1.80 -4.16 1.75
N ALA A 201 -2.03 -5.40 1.30
CA ALA A 201 -3.15 -6.24 1.77
C ALA A 201 -3.08 -6.63 3.26
N ASP A 202 -1.94 -6.39 3.92
CA ASP A 202 -1.71 -6.61 5.34
C ASP A 202 -1.67 -5.30 6.16
N GLU A 203 -2.21 -4.21 5.63
CA GLU A 203 -2.23 -2.90 6.28
C GLU A 203 -3.66 -2.36 6.52
N PHE A 204 -3.95 -1.99 7.77
CA PHE A 204 -5.28 -1.56 8.21
C PHE A 204 -5.21 -0.22 8.93
N LEU A 205 -5.94 0.77 8.43
CA LEU A 205 -5.96 2.12 8.98
C LEU A 205 -6.84 2.20 10.22
N GLU A 206 -6.41 2.95 11.22
CA GLU A 206 -7.24 3.41 12.31
C GLU A 206 -7.32 4.94 12.31
N MET A 207 -8.54 5.49 12.47
CA MET A 207 -8.72 6.91 12.81
C MET A 207 -8.79 7.03 14.34
N THR A 208 -7.68 7.44 14.96
CA THR A 208 -7.53 7.56 16.42
C THR A 208 -8.02 8.92 16.95
N GLY A 209 -8.05 9.95 16.10
CA GLY A 209 -8.44 11.32 16.45
C GLY A 209 -9.95 11.56 16.58
N GLY A 210 -10.78 10.53 16.36
CA GLY A 210 -12.25 10.62 16.40
C GLY A 210 -12.90 11.23 15.16
N GLU A 211 -12.10 11.62 14.17
CA GLU A 211 -12.56 12.06 12.85
C GLU A 211 -12.75 10.89 11.88
N THR A 212 -13.44 11.13 10.76
CA THR A 212 -13.51 10.16 9.66
C THR A 212 -12.34 10.36 8.71
N LEU A 213 -11.91 9.30 8.01
CA LEU A 213 -10.88 9.40 6.98
C LEU A 213 -11.22 10.46 5.92
N SER A 214 -12.50 10.51 5.50
CA SER A 214 -12.98 11.53 4.55
C SER A 214 -12.80 12.94 5.11
N GLY A 215 -13.21 13.18 6.36
CA GLY A 215 -13.07 14.49 7.01
C GLY A 215 -11.62 14.93 7.13
N PHE A 216 -10.74 14.01 7.55
CA PHE A 216 -9.30 14.23 7.66
C PHE A 216 -8.67 14.63 6.31
N LEU A 217 -8.97 13.90 5.23
CA LEU A 217 -8.41 14.22 3.90
C LEU A 217 -8.99 15.51 3.30
N HIS A 218 -10.26 15.82 3.58
CA HIS A 218 -10.86 17.11 3.20
C HIS A 218 -10.22 18.29 3.92
N GLU A 219 -9.86 18.14 5.20
CA GLU A 219 -9.10 19.15 5.95
C GLU A 219 -7.78 19.47 5.24
N TRP A 220 -6.99 18.43 4.92
CA TRP A 220 -5.71 18.60 4.26
C TRP A 220 -5.82 19.17 2.84
N ALA A 221 -6.88 18.83 2.12
CA ALA A 221 -7.12 19.36 0.78
C ALA A 221 -7.34 20.89 0.76
N ARG A 222 -7.73 21.52 1.89
CA ARG A 222 -7.85 22.99 2.00
C ARG A 222 -6.50 23.69 1.88
N ASN A 223 -5.40 23.00 2.21
CA ASN A 223 -4.07 23.52 2.01
C ASN A 223 -3.55 23.12 0.61
N ASN A 224 -3.48 24.10 -0.30
CA ASN A 224 -3.03 23.86 -1.67
C ASN A 224 -1.55 23.50 -1.81
N THR A 225 -0.74 23.65 -0.75
CA THR A 225 0.66 23.18 -0.78
C THR A 225 0.77 21.70 -0.43
N VAL A 226 -0.22 21.13 0.26
CA VAL A 226 -0.19 19.71 0.66
C VAL A 226 -0.65 18.86 -0.52
N GLY A 227 0.27 18.03 -1.01
CA GLY A 227 0.02 17.06 -2.08
C GLY A 227 -0.05 15.61 -1.59
N ALA A 228 0.33 15.35 -0.34
CA ALA A 228 0.24 14.02 0.24
C ALA A 228 0.19 14.07 1.77
N VAL A 229 -0.44 13.08 2.40
CA VAL A 229 -0.41 12.88 3.85
C VAL A 229 0.11 11.47 4.13
N GLY A 230 1.11 11.36 5.01
CA GLY A 230 1.73 10.10 5.42
C GLY A 230 1.27 9.62 6.79
N VAL A 231 1.04 8.31 6.91
CA VAL A 231 0.69 7.63 8.16
C VAL A 231 1.80 6.67 8.59
N ASN A 232 2.25 6.76 9.84
CA ASN A 232 3.25 5.85 10.40
C ASN A 232 2.68 4.43 10.59
N TRP A 233 3.48 3.43 10.24
CA TRP A 233 3.21 2.02 10.54
C TRP A 233 3.18 1.75 12.03
N LEU A 234 2.29 0.89 12.49
CA LEU A 234 2.31 0.22 13.78
C LEU A 234 2.47 -1.27 13.51
N VAL A 235 3.68 -1.81 13.68
CA VAL A 235 4.01 -3.16 13.22
C VAL A 235 3.56 -4.21 14.24
N HIS A 236 2.77 -5.16 13.78
CA HIS A 236 2.26 -6.27 14.57
C HIS A 236 3.19 -7.49 14.54
N SER A 237 3.32 -8.15 15.70
CA SER A 237 3.99 -9.44 15.82
C SER A 237 3.05 -10.59 15.48
N SER A 238 3.56 -11.82 15.53
CA SER A 238 2.77 -13.04 15.37
C SER A 238 1.79 -13.29 16.52
N ALA A 239 1.91 -12.55 17.63
CA ALA A 239 1.27 -12.86 18.92
C ALA A 239 1.53 -14.30 19.40
N GLY A 240 2.60 -14.94 18.91
CA GLY A 240 2.93 -16.35 19.18
C GLY A 240 2.08 -17.37 18.41
N LEU A 241 1.22 -16.93 17.49
CA LEU A 241 0.35 -17.82 16.73
C LEU A 241 1.13 -18.56 15.64
N LEU A 242 0.94 -19.87 15.60
CA LEU A 242 1.61 -20.74 14.63
C LEU A 242 0.79 -20.98 13.37
N THR A 243 -0.53 -20.96 13.48
CA THR A 243 -1.48 -21.25 12.40
C THR A 243 -2.39 -20.06 12.13
N ARG A 244 -2.95 -20.00 10.93
CA ARG A 244 -3.84 -18.90 10.54
C ARG A 244 -5.08 -18.89 11.46
N PRO A 245 -5.35 -17.77 12.13
CA PRO A 245 -6.52 -17.62 12.98
C PRO A 245 -7.80 -17.53 12.15
N ALA A 246 -8.88 -18.14 12.62
CA ALA A 246 -10.19 -18.12 11.93
C ALA A 246 -10.87 -16.74 11.99
N GLU A 247 -10.55 -15.94 13.01
CA GLU A 247 -11.16 -14.63 13.25
C GLU A 247 -10.52 -13.47 12.46
N GLY A 248 -9.45 -13.73 11.71
CA GLY A 248 -8.75 -12.76 10.90
C GLY A 248 -7.65 -11.97 11.63
N PRO A 249 -6.73 -11.33 10.89
CA PRO A 249 -5.60 -10.60 11.46
C PRO A 249 -5.93 -9.56 12.51
N ARG A 250 -6.97 -8.73 12.33
CA ARG A 250 -7.23 -7.60 13.24
C ARG A 250 -7.65 -8.03 14.64
N LYS A 251 -8.29 -9.20 14.78
CA LYS A 251 -8.68 -9.77 16.07
C LYS A 251 -7.56 -10.56 16.72
N ALA A 252 -6.86 -11.38 15.92
CA ALA A 252 -5.94 -12.37 16.44
C ALA A 252 -4.54 -11.83 16.78
N PHE A 253 -3.99 -10.94 15.94
CA PHE A 253 -2.63 -10.43 16.13
C PHE A 253 -2.66 -9.15 16.95
N ASN A 254 -2.98 -9.27 18.24
CA ASN A 254 -3.20 -8.13 19.14
C ASN A 254 -1.94 -7.63 19.86
N ARG A 255 -0.75 -7.98 19.37
CA ARG A 255 0.53 -7.53 19.89
C ARG A 255 1.32 -6.81 18.80
N CYS A 256 1.99 -5.73 19.19
CA CYS A 256 2.76 -4.87 18.28
C CYS A 256 4.06 -4.44 18.93
N ILE A 257 5.04 -4.05 18.11
CA ILE A 257 6.33 -3.55 18.60
C ILE A 257 6.16 -2.15 19.20
N VAL A 258 6.86 -1.87 20.29
CA VAL A 258 6.95 -0.53 20.88
C VAL A 258 7.67 0.41 19.91
N ASP A 259 7.29 1.70 19.90
CA ASP A 259 7.94 2.70 19.07
C ASP A 259 9.41 2.89 19.48
N ASP A 260 10.31 2.83 18.50
CA ASP A 260 11.74 3.06 18.66
C ASP A 260 12.24 3.96 17.52
N PRO A 261 13.14 4.92 17.77
CA PRO A 261 13.62 5.86 16.75
C PRO A 261 14.45 5.22 15.63
N ASN A 262 14.61 3.90 15.61
CA ASN A 262 15.35 3.13 14.62
C ASN A 262 14.61 1.87 14.12
N ASN A 263 13.33 1.69 14.45
CA ASN A 263 12.56 0.51 14.01
C ASN A 263 11.61 0.81 12.84
N ASP A 264 10.88 -0.21 12.38
CA ASP A 264 10.02 -0.11 11.20
C ASP A 264 8.74 0.72 11.44
N ASN A 265 8.44 1.11 12.68
CA ASN A 265 7.32 2.00 12.98
C ASN A 265 7.53 3.43 12.42
N LEU A 266 8.78 3.78 12.04
CA LEU A 266 9.11 5.01 11.32
C LEU A 266 8.59 5.06 9.89
N LYS A 267 8.36 3.89 9.28
CA LYS A 267 7.95 3.80 7.88
C LYS A 267 6.54 4.34 7.71
N VAL A 268 6.29 4.82 6.49
CA VAL A 268 5.10 5.57 6.16
C VAL A 268 4.43 4.97 4.93
N LYS A 269 3.11 4.90 4.96
CA LYS A 269 2.30 4.83 3.73
C LYS A 269 1.62 6.17 3.51
N THR A 270 1.14 6.36 2.29
CA THR A 270 0.79 7.69 1.81
C THR A 270 -0.56 7.67 1.11
N PHE A 271 -1.37 8.68 1.42
CA PHE A 271 -2.49 9.12 0.59
C PHE A 271 -2.04 10.35 -0.18
N VAL A 272 -2.16 10.33 -1.51
CA VAL A 272 -1.71 11.43 -2.38
C VAL A 272 -2.89 12.14 -3.01
N ARG A 273 -2.75 13.44 -3.24
CA ARG A 273 -3.62 14.18 -4.15
C ARG A 273 -3.22 13.87 -5.58
N THR A 274 -4.09 13.21 -6.31
CA THR A 274 -3.83 12.68 -7.65
C THR A 274 -3.37 13.77 -8.63
N ALA A 275 -3.98 14.96 -8.58
CA ALA A 275 -3.62 16.11 -9.41
C ALA A 275 -2.20 16.65 -9.14
N LEU A 276 -1.68 16.44 -7.93
CA LEU A 276 -0.34 16.88 -7.51
C LEU A 276 0.69 15.74 -7.53
N PHE A 277 0.27 14.52 -7.83
CA PHE A 277 1.16 13.36 -7.92
C PHE A 277 1.93 13.34 -9.24
N ASP A 278 3.23 13.04 -9.17
CA ASP A 278 4.10 12.83 -10.33
C ASP A 278 4.44 11.35 -10.54
N THR A 279 5.14 10.75 -9.58
CA THR A 279 5.51 9.32 -9.62
C THR A 279 5.70 8.79 -8.21
N MET A 280 5.55 7.48 -8.04
CA MET A 280 5.94 6.81 -6.80
C MET A 280 7.47 6.65 -6.78
N TRP A 281 8.11 7.16 -5.72
CA TRP A 281 9.56 6.98 -5.51
C TRP A 281 9.86 5.65 -4.83
N ASN A 282 9.13 5.37 -3.74
CA ASN A 282 9.24 4.14 -2.96
C ASN A 282 7.91 3.94 -2.25
N CYS A 283 7.38 2.71 -2.31
CA CYS A 283 6.08 2.33 -1.78
C CYS A 283 5.93 2.45 -0.25
N HIS A 284 7.02 2.68 0.48
CA HIS A 284 7.05 2.90 1.94
C HIS A 284 7.51 4.33 2.30
N CYS A 285 7.34 5.27 1.36
CA CYS A 285 7.87 6.63 1.48
C CYS A 285 6.99 7.69 0.81
N VAL A 286 7.61 8.87 0.65
CA VAL A 286 7.07 10.04 0.00
C VAL A 286 6.87 9.83 -1.51
N ALA A 287 5.69 10.21 -2.00
CA ALA A 287 5.45 10.34 -3.43
C ALA A 287 6.23 11.54 -4.00
N VAL A 288 6.68 11.46 -5.25
CA VAL A 288 7.17 12.65 -5.93
C VAL A 288 5.96 13.50 -6.31
N LEU A 289 5.97 14.75 -5.87
CA LEU A 289 4.86 15.69 -6.05
C LEU A 289 5.25 16.82 -7.00
N LYS A 290 4.27 17.30 -7.75
CA LYS A 290 4.37 18.40 -8.72
C LYS A 290 4.34 19.75 -8.03
N ASN A 291 4.82 20.77 -8.74
CA ASN A 291 4.63 22.19 -8.38
C ASN A 291 5.14 22.60 -6.98
N GLY A 292 6.13 21.87 -6.45
CA GLY A 292 6.65 22.13 -5.11
C GLY A 292 5.69 21.73 -3.97
N ALA A 293 4.66 20.94 -4.25
CA ALA A 293 3.79 20.41 -3.22
C ALA A 293 4.56 19.49 -2.26
N ILE A 294 4.09 19.45 -1.02
CA ILE A 294 4.74 18.76 0.09
C ILE A 294 3.92 17.56 0.56
N GLN A 295 4.63 16.58 1.12
CA GLN A 295 4.04 15.53 1.92
C GLN A 295 4.16 15.88 3.40
N VAL A 296 3.06 15.70 4.13
CA VAL A 296 3.01 16.02 5.56
C VAL A 296 2.55 14.83 6.40
N GLY A 297 2.91 14.86 7.68
CA GLY A 297 2.29 14.04 8.70
C GLY A 297 0.95 14.59 9.18
N GLU A 298 0.34 13.92 10.14
CA GLU A 298 -0.98 14.29 10.68
C GLU A 298 -1.02 15.65 11.41
N HIS A 299 0.16 16.19 11.75
CA HIS A 299 0.35 17.49 12.39
C HIS A 299 0.90 18.56 11.44
N GLY A 300 1.02 18.26 10.14
CA GLY A 300 1.57 19.18 9.15
C GLY A 300 3.09 19.24 9.09
N ASP A 301 3.78 18.42 9.88
CA ASP A 301 5.23 18.23 9.79
C ASP A 301 5.60 17.67 8.42
N VAL A 302 6.59 18.27 7.75
CA VAL A 302 7.02 17.83 6.43
C VAL A 302 7.73 16.48 6.55
N ILE A 303 7.24 15.49 5.80
CA ILE A 303 7.90 14.20 5.67
C ILE A 303 8.93 14.33 4.54
N ASP A 304 10.20 14.21 4.89
CA ASP A 304 11.27 14.31 3.92
C ASP A 304 11.47 12.98 3.15
N LYS A 305 12.41 12.98 2.21
CA LYS A 305 12.69 11.82 1.35
C LYS A 305 13.42 10.67 2.06
N SER A 306 13.68 10.77 3.37
CA SER A 306 14.39 9.73 4.13
C SER A 306 13.55 8.46 4.36
N CYS A 307 12.25 8.51 4.03
CA CYS A 307 11.29 7.42 4.21
C CYS A 307 10.96 7.05 5.67
N ASP A 308 11.57 7.74 6.62
CA ASP A 308 11.37 7.55 8.04
C ASP A 308 10.81 8.85 8.63
N ARG A 309 9.54 8.82 9.06
CA ARG A 309 8.92 9.98 9.70
C ARG A 309 9.26 10.01 11.19
N LYS A 310 9.81 11.14 11.64
CA LYS A 310 10.19 11.41 13.04
C LYS A 310 9.64 12.78 13.49
N PRO A 311 9.05 12.89 14.70
CA PRO A 311 8.74 11.81 15.63
C PRO A 311 7.63 10.90 15.09
N ILE A 312 7.60 9.67 15.59
CA ILE A 312 6.48 8.76 15.33
C ILE A 312 5.25 9.33 16.04
N THR A 313 4.18 9.58 15.28
CA THR A 313 2.88 10.04 15.78
C THR A 313 1.78 9.23 15.09
N ARG A 314 0.72 8.92 15.86
CA ARG A 314 -0.48 8.19 15.41
C ARG A 314 -1.72 8.59 16.20
N ASP A 315 -1.78 9.83 16.68
CA ASP A 315 -2.85 10.32 17.57
C ASP A 315 -4.09 10.84 16.83
N ARG A 316 -3.99 11.08 15.52
CA ARG A 316 -5.13 11.29 14.61
C ARG A 316 -5.41 10.08 13.73
N TRP A 317 -4.36 9.44 13.22
CA TRP A 317 -4.47 8.20 12.45
C TRP A 317 -3.23 7.29 12.55
N GLY A 318 -3.44 5.98 12.49
CA GLY A 318 -2.36 4.98 12.55
C GLY A 318 -2.56 3.87 11.55
N LEU A 319 -1.47 3.28 11.04
CA LEU A 319 -1.55 2.19 10.07
C LEU A 319 -1.01 0.89 10.66
N HIS A 320 -1.90 -0.01 11.05
CA HIS A 320 -1.54 -1.31 11.60
C HIS A 320 -1.01 -2.20 10.49
N HIS A 321 0.25 -2.62 10.58
CA HIS A 321 0.93 -3.43 9.57
C HIS A 321 1.15 -4.85 10.10
N TYR A 322 0.39 -5.80 9.55
CA TYR A 322 0.44 -7.22 9.88
C TYR A 322 1.42 -7.95 8.96
N GLY A 323 2.68 -7.48 8.96
CA GLY A 323 3.71 -7.99 8.05
C GLY A 323 4.16 -9.42 8.37
N THR A 324 4.05 -9.83 9.63
CA THR A 324 4.50 -11.14 10.17
C THR A 324 3.38 -12.18 10.15
N LYS A 325 2.21 -11.88 10.77
CA LYS A 325 1.09 -12.82 10.97
C LYS A 325 1.53 -14.13 11.63
N SER A 326 0.74 -15.20 11.51
CA SER A 326 1.09 -16.51 12.06
C SER A 326 2.30 -17.11 11.35
N ARG A 327 2.96 -18.10 11.97
CA ARG A 327 4.10 -18.79 11.35
C ARG A 327 3.75 -19.42 10.00
N GLU A 328 2.58 -20.06 9.91
CA GLU A 328 2.02 -20.61 8.67
C GLU A 328 1.92 -19.53 7.58
N GLU A 329 1.26 -18.40 7.88
CA GLU A 329 1.07 -17.30 6.93
C GLU A 329 2.39 -16.64 6.52
N PHE A 330 3.35 -16.56 7.44
CA PHE A 330 4.68 -16.04 7.12
C PHE A 330 5.41 -16.94 6.13
N LEU A 331 5.32 -18.25 6.28
CA LEU A 331 5.88 -19.22 5.33
C LEU A 331 5.16 -19.14 3.97
N GLU A 332 3.84 -18.96 3.95
CA GLU A 332 3.07 -18.67 2.72
C GLU A 332 3.61 -17.40 2.03
N LYS A 333 3.86 -16.32 2.79
CA LYS A 333 4.43 -15.06 2.29
C LYS A 333 5.85 -15.24 1.75
N GLN A 334 6.70 -16.05 2.41
CA GLN A 334 8.03 -16.37 1.90
C GLN A 334 8.00 -17.17 0.59
N ALA A 335 7.10 -18.16 0.50
CA ALA A 335 6.93 -18.98 -0.68
C ALA A 335 6.43 -18.14 -1.87
N ARG A 336 5.46 -17.25 -1.61
CA ARG A 336 4.94 -16.28 -2.58
C ARG A 336 6.01 -15.32 -3.12
N GLY A 337 6.90 -14.85 -2.25
CA GLY A 337 7.82 -13.76 -2.56
C GLY A 337 7.17 -12.37 -2.46
N LYS A 338 7.99 -11.33 -2.63
CA LYS A 338 7.55 -9.93 -2.63
C LYS A 338 7.35 -9.45 -4.06
N ILE A 339 6.38 -8.58 -4.26
CA ILE A 339 6.15 -7.91 -5.56
C ILE A 339 7.40 -7.11 -5.94
N ARG A 340 7.99 -6.33 -5.02
CA ARG A 340 9.26 -5.60 -5.24
C ARG A 340 10.50 -6.51 -5.44
N GLY A 341 10.34 -7.84 -5.45
CA GLY A 341 11.42 -8.80 -5.58
C GLY A 341 11.99 -9.27 -4.24
N GLY A 342 12.58 -10.47 -4.26
CA GLY A 342 13.09 -11.14 -3.07
C GLY A 342 11.99 -11.81 -2.23
N LYS A 343 12.39 -12.32 -1.07
CA LYS A 343 11.50 -13.01 -0.12
C LYS A 343 11.46 -12.26 1.20
N SER A 344 10.36 -12.43 1.96
CA SER A 344 10.42 -12.18 3.40
C SER A 344 11.52 -13.07 4.00
N THR A 345 12.27 -12.54 4.95
CA THR A 345 13.44 -13.24 5.51
C THR A 345 13.16 -13.65 6.94
N GLU A 346 13.76 -14.75 7.40
CA GLU A 346 13.77 -15.08 8.84
C GLU A 346 14.39 -13.94 9.67
N HIS A 347 15.24 -13.09 9.08
CA HIS A 347 15.71 -11.87 9.72
C HIS A 347 14.56 -10.91 10.06
N TRP A 348 13.59 -10.70 9.15
CA TRP A 348 12.39 -9.91 9.46
C TRP A 348 11.60 -10.54 10.62
N TRP A 349 11.34 -11.84 10.55
CA TRP A 349 10.63 -12.57 11.60
C TRP A 349 11.31 -12.37 12.96
N ASN A 350 12.61 -12.67 13.03
CA ASN A 350 13.39 -12.54 14.27
C ASN A 350 13.47 -11.10 14.76
N LYS A 351 13.54 -10.11 13.86
CA LYS A 351 13.54 -8.69 14.23
C LYS A 351 12.24 -8.31 14.94
N ILE A 352 11.09 -8.69 14.38
CA ILE A 352 9.78 -8.34 14.94
C ILE A 352 9.47 -9.14 16.20
N GLU A 353 9.70 -10.46 16.20
CA GLU A 353 9.36 -11.32 17.34
C GLU A 353 10.23 -11.05 18.58
N ASN A 354 11.50 -10.65 18.39
CA ASN A 354 12.40 -10.33 19.50
C ASN A 354 12.37 -8.86 19.93
N ALA A 355 11.63 -7.99 19.24
CA ALA A 355 11.46 -6.60 19.66
C ALA A 355 10.64 -6.52 20.95
N GLU A 356 10.77 -5.42 21.69
CA GLU A 356 9.86 -5.12 22.79
C GLU A 356 8.43 -4.93 22.26
N GLN A 357 7.45 -5.59 22.89
CA GLN A 357 6.07 -5.62 22.42
C GLN A 357 5.10 -5.11 23.48
N ARG A 358 4.02 -4.47 23.03
CA ARG A 358 2.87 -4.08 23.85
C ARG A 358 1.57 -4.65 23.28
N ASP A 359 0.52 -4.56 24.08
CA ASP A 359 -0.83 -4.82 23.58
C ASP A 359 -1.24 -3.73 22.58
N CYS A 360 -1.82 -4.18 21.48
CA CYS A 360 -2.40 -3.36 20.41
C CYS A 360 -3.80 -3.91 20.08
N LEU A 361 -4.78 -3.48 20.88
CA LEU A 361 -6.17 -3.92 20.81
C LEU A 361 -7.05 -3.00 19.96
N GLU A 362 -6.49 -1.93 19.40
CA GLU A 362 -7.23 -0.81 18.84
C GLU A 362 -8.13 -1.23 17.65
N LEU A 363 -7.65 -2.16 16.82
CA LEU A 363 -8.43 -2.70 15.69
C LEU A 363 -9.38 -3.86 16.03
N THR A 364 -9.34 -4.41 17.26
CA THR A 364 -10.19 -5.54 17.66
C THR A 364 -11.67 -5.17 17.74
N LYS A 365 -11.98 -3.86 17.85
CA LYS A 365 -13.34 -3.32 17.87
C LYS A 365 -14.08 -3.44 16.55
N TYR A 366 -13.37 -3.60 15.44
CA TYR A 366 -13.95 -3.68 14.10
C TYR A 366 -14.34 -5.13 13.76
N VAL A 367 -15.55 -5.32 13.23
CA VAL A 367 -15.99 -6.64 12.76
C VAL A 367 -15.19 -7.01 11.49
N PRO A 368 -14.58 -8.21 11.42
CA PRO A 368 -13.84 -8.69 10.25
C PRO A 368 -14.65 -8.70 8.96
#